data_AF-A0A1M7H1E7-F1
#
_entry.id   AF-A0A1M7H1E7-F1
#
_cell.length_a   1.000
_cell.length_b   1.000
_cell.length_c   1.000
_cell.angle_alpha   90.00
_cell.angle_beta   90.00
_cell.angle_gamma   90.00
#
_symmetry.space_group_name_H-M   'P 1'
#
loop_
_entity.id
_entity.type
_entity.pdbx_description
1 polymer ?
#
loop_
_entity_poly.entity_id
_entity_poly.type
_entity_poly.pdbx_seq_one_letter_code
_entity_poly.pdbx_strand_id
1 'polypeptide(L)'
;MQENHEVMWKSSLEELVEGYKENKEGYSCIFCGENFVKGRIYQIDGELYDAYGAVSNHIANNHGETVDYLLSLNTSVIGISEVQQQILKLMSAGKDDKVIAKEVGIACSTVRNHRFKLREKEKQAKLFLALMKSLEEKTSRAINQTDIGIIEEIHTSATMVDDRYNITDQDREKTISTYMDENGALKQFPVKEKKKIIILGEIMKNFVRNREYKEEEVNKVLKRMYDDYPTLRRALIEYGFFERTNDCKIYRVKE
;
A
#
# COMPACT_ATOMS: atom_id res chain seq x y z
N MET A 1 -4.24 6.84 -6.65
CA MET A 1 -3.83 7.74 -5.54
C MET A 1 -2.91 7.03 -4.56
N GLN A 2 -2.41 5.82 -4.86
CA GLN A 2 -1.74 4.95 -3.90
C GLN A 2 -0.48 4.32 -4.54
N GLU A 3 0.34 5.15 -5.19
CA GLU A 3 1.74 4.81 -5.50
C GLU A 3 2.65 4.91 -4.26
N ASN A 4 2.10 5.32 -3.11
CA ASN A 4 2.87 5.90 -2.03
C ASN A 4 3.01 5.02 -0.79
N HIS A 5 2.50 3.78 -0.79
CA HIS A 5 2.73 2.90 0.37
C HIS A 5 4.19 2.45 0.48
N GLU A 6 4.91 2.31 -0.64
CA GLU A 6 6.35 2.04 -0.61
C GLU A 6 7.12 3.24 -0.02
N VAL A 7 6.71 4.47 -0.39
CA VAL A 7 7.24 5.70 0.22
C VAL A 7 6.91 5.74 1.72
N MET A 8 5.67 5.40 2.08
CA MET A 8 5.21 5.31 3.46
C MET A 8 6.01 4.30 4.29
N TRP A 9 6.27 3.10 3.77
CA TRP A 9 7.05 2.07 4.47
C TRP A 9 8.52 2.43 4.65
N LYS A 10 9.06 3.26 3.75
CA LYS A 10 10.45 3.75 3.81
C LYS A 10 10.57 5.05 4.60
N SER A 11 9.47 5.63 5.05
CA SER A 11 9.45 6.88 5.82
C SER A 11 9.68 6.66 7.30
N SER A 12 10.29 7.66 7.96
CA SER A 12 10.46 7.63 9.41
C SER A 12 9.12 7.80 10.13
N LEU A 13 9.07 7.47 11.43
CA LEU A 13 7.85 7.66 12.21
C LEU A 13 7.42 9.14 12.23
N GLU A 14 8.38 10.05 12.32
CA GLU A 14 8.15 11.50 12.31
C GLU A 14 7.61 11.95 10.95
N GLU A 15 8.24 11.52 9.86
CA GLU A 15 7.77 11.78 8.49
C GLU A 15 6.33 11.29 8.28
N LEU A 16 5.99 10.11 8.80
CA LEU A 16 4.64 9.55 8.72
C LEU A 16 3.61 10.39 9.49
N VAL A 17 3.97 10.89 10.67
CA VAL A 17 3.09 11.73 11.49
C VAL A 17 2.84 13.08 10.83
N GLU A 18 3.90 13.72 10.31
CA GLU A 18 3.81 15.01 9.62
C GLU A 18 3.17 14.91 8.22
N GLY A 19 3.19 13.72 7.61
CA GLY A 19 2.58 13.45 6.29
C GLY A 19 3.41 13.92 5.10
N TYR A 20 4.62 14.45 5.32
CA TYR A 20 5.54 14.85 4.28
C TYR A 20 6.98 14.43 4.57
N LYS A 21 7.76 14.34 3.49
CA LYS A 21 9.21 14.16 3.53
C LYS A 21 9.90 15.42 3.02
N GLU A 22 10.91 15.88 3.74
CA GLU A 22 11.72 17.03 3.34
C GLU A 22 13.02 16.57 2.70
N ASN A 23 13.41 17.23 1.61
CA ASN A 23 14.73 17.08 1.00
C ASN A 23 15.34 18.48 0.68
N LYS A 24 16.50 18.48 0.01
CA LYS A 24 17.21 19.73 -0.35
C LYS A 24 16.41 20.59 -1.33
N GLU A 25 15.65 19.97 -2.21
CA GLU A 25 14.93 20.62 -3.31
C GLU A 25 13.52 21.06 -2.89
N GLY A 26 12.92 20.42 -1.89
CA GLY A 26 11.52 20.63 -1.56
C GLY A 26 10.95 19.71 -0.50
N TYR A 27 9.62 19.63 -0.49
CA TYR A 27 8.81 18.73 0.30
C TYR A 27 8.02 17.79 -0.62
N SER A 28 7.81 16.56 -0.20
CA SER A 28 7.02 15.57 -0.92
C SER A 28 5.94 15.02 0.00
N CYS A 29 4.69 15.00 -0.44
CA CYS A 29 3.61 14.38 0.33
C CYS A 29 3.80 12.85 0.37
N ILE A 30 3.78 12.25 1.57
CA ILE A 30 3.94 10.80 1.77
C ILE A 30 2.65 10.03 1.48
N PHE A 31 1.53 10.71 1.27
CA PHE A 31 0.26 10.08 0.94
C PHE A 31 0.01 9.98 -0.57
N CYS A 32 0.31 11.04 -1.35
CA CYS A 32 0.08 11.05 -2.81
C CYS A 32 1.31 11.27 -3.71
N GLY A 33 2.46 11.65 -3.15
CA GLY A 33 3.71 11.82 -3.88
C GLY A 33 3.87 13.19 -4.55
N GLU A 34 2.93 14.11 -4.34
CA GLU A 34 3.03 15.47 -4.88
C GLU A 34 4.21 16.23 -4.27
N ASN A 35 4.91 17.00 -5.11
CA ASN A 35 6.18 17.66 -4.77
C ASN A 35 6.06 19.18 -4.76
N PHE A 36 6.62 19.79 -3.73
CA PHE A 36 6.61 21.22 -3.45
C PHE A 36 8.05 21.75 -3.36
N VAL A 37 8.49 22.45 -4.39
CA VAL A 37 9.88 22.89 -4.57
C VAL A 37 10.15 24.16 -3.77
N LYS A 38 11.22 24.16 -2.97
CA LYS A 38 11.70 25.32 -2.21
C LYS A 38 12.03 26.49 -3.14
N GLY A 39 11.74 27.70 -2.70
CA GLY A 39 11.96 28.93 -3.47
C GLY A 39 10.87 29.24 -4.51
N ARG A 40 9.86 28.38 -4.66
CA ARG A 40 8.61 28.72 -5.36
C ARG A 40 7.56 29.23 -4.37
N ILE A 41 6.71 30.12 -4.86
CA ILE A 41 5.50 30.55 -4.17
C ILE A 41 4.31 29.85 -4.81
N TYR A 42 3.47 29.27 -3.97
CA TYR A 42 2.28 28.52 -4.34
C TYR A 42 1.05 29.36 -4.01
N GLN A 43 0.11 29.46 -4.96
CA GLN A 43 -1.16 30.13 -4.72
C GLN A 43 -2.24 29.07 -4.49
N ILE A 44 -2.82 29.04 -3.30
CA ILE A 44 -3.85 28.07 -2.89
C ILE A 44 -5.00 28.87 -2.28
N ASP A 45 -6.22 28.70 -2.80
CA ASP A 45 -7.43 29.41 -2.37
C ASP A 45 -7.29 30.94 -2.28
N GLY A 46 -6.44 31.52 -3.13
CA GLY A 46 -6.18 32.96 -3.19
C GLY A 46 -5.10 33.46 -2.23
N GLU A 47 -4.56 32.61 -1.36
CA GLU A 47 -3.45 32.92 -0.47
C GLU A 47 -2.10 32.41 -1.03
N LEU A 48 -1.01 33.05 -0.62
CA LEU A 48 0.35 32.72 -1.06
C LEU A 48 1.11 31.97 0.03
N TYR A 49 1.62 30.79 -0.32
CA TYR A 49 2.36 29.90 0.56
C TYR A 49 3.77 29.66 0.03
N ASP A 50 4.73 29.49 0.93
CA ASP A 50 6.01 28.87 0.58
C ASP A 50 5.84 27.35 0.41
N ALA A 51 6.92 26.64 0.06
CA ALA A 51 6.85 25.20 -0.18
C ALA A 51 6.39 24.38 1.05
N TYR A 52 6.72 24.83 2.27
CA TYR A 52 6.29 24.19 3.50
C TYR A 52 4.79 24.40 3.72
N GLY A 53 4.31 25.65 3.66
CA GLY A 53 2.90 25.97 3.77
C GLY A 53 2.07 25.28 2.69
N ALA A 54 2.60 25.16 1.48
CA ALA A 54 1.95 24.47 0.37
C ALA A 54 1.76 22.98 0.64
N VAL A 55 2.79 22.27 1.14
CA VAL A 55 2.64 20.84 1.47
C VAL A 55 1.71 20.63 2.67
N SER A 56 1.79 21.47 3.70
CA SER A 56 0.89 21.38 4.87
C SER A 56 -0.57 21.61 4.48
N ASN A 57 -0.83 22.64 3.65
CA ASN A 57 -2.16 22.93 3.13
C ASN A 57 -2.67 21.80 2.21
N HIS A 58 -1.80 21.29 1.33
CA HIS A 58 -2.12 20.13 0.50
C HIS A 58 -2.54 18.92 1.35
N ILE A 59 -1.80 18.61 2.42
CA ILE A 59 -2.13 17.48 3.30
C ILE A 59 -3.50 17.68 3.95
N ALA A 60 -3.72 18.84 4.57
CA ALA A 60 -4.99 19.15 5.22
C ALA A 60 -6.20 19.07 4.25
N ASN A 61 -6.05 19.59 3.02
CA ASN A 61 -7.14 19.67 2.05
C ASN A 61 -7.41 18.36 1.29
N ASN A 62 -6.37 17.56 1.02
CA ASN A 62 -6.50 16.36 0.18
C ASN A 62 -6.54 15.05 0.99
N HIS A 63 -5.91 15.03 2.16
CA HIS A 63 -5.76 13.82 2.99
C HIS A 63 -6.36 13.96 4.39
N GLY A 64 -6.66 15.18 4.82
CA GLY A 64 -7.15 15.47 6.17
C GLY A 64 -6.05 15.35 7.22
N GLU A 65 -6.41 14.96 8.44
CA GLU A 65 -5.43 14.64 9.47
C GLU A 65 -4.78 13.28 9.20
N THR A 66 -3.48 13.16 9.52
CA THR A 66 -2.73 11.91 9.34
C THR A 66 -3.42 10.70 9.97
N VAL A 67 -4.01 10.87 11.17
CA VAL A 67 -4.73 9.78 11.86
C VAL A 67 -5.94 9.29 11.04
N ASP A 68 -6.67 10.21 10.41
CA ASP A 68 -7.83 9.88 9.61
C ASP A 68 -7.43 9.22 8.29
N TYR A 69 -6.35 9.72 7.67
CA TYR A 69 -5.76 9.07 6.50
C TYR A 69 -5.33 7.64 6.83
N LEU A 70 -4.56 7.42 7.90
CA LEU A 70 -4.12 6.09 8.31
C LEU A 70 -5.33 5.19 8.60
N LEU A 71 -6.35 5.69 9.31
CA LEU A 71 -7.57 4.94 9.60
C LEU A 71 -8.47 4.69 8.38
N SER A 72 -8.21 5.35 7.24
CA SER A 72 -8.86 5.07 5.96
C SER A 72 -8.23 3.88 5.22
N LEU A 73 -6.98 3.55 5.53
CA LEU A 73 -6.26 2.43 4.91
C LEU A 73 -6.89 1.08 5.24
N ASN A 74 -6.55 0.06 4.45
CA ASN A 74 -6.95 -1.32 4.74
C ASN A 74 -6.36 -1.75 6.11
N THR A 75 -7.18 -2.42 6.91
CA THR A 75 -6.79 -2.90 8.24
C THR A 75 -5.58 -3.84 8.23
N SER A 76 -5.35 -4.55 7.12
CA SER A 76 -4.16 -5.39 6.93
C SER A 76 -2.86 -4.58 6.90
N VAL A 77 -2.88 -3.36 6.36
CA VAL A 77 -1.72 -2.48 6.23
C VAL A 77 -1.26 -1.97 7.59
N ILE A 78 -2.21 -1.59 8.45
CA ILE A 78 -1.96 -1.07 9.81
C ILE A 78 -1.83 -2.23 10.83
N GLY A 79 -2.20 -3.45 10.42
CA GLY A 79 -2.20 -4.65 11.25
C GLY A 79 -3.22 -4.65 12.38
N ILE A 80 -4.37 -3.98 12.23
CA ILE A 80 -5.45 -3.95 13.24
C ILE A 80 -6.69 -4.73 12.74
N SER A 81 -7.67 -5.01 13.59
CA SER A 81 -8.96 -5.57 13.16
C SER A 81 -9.96 -4.48 12.78
N GLU A 82 -11.02 -4.83 12.05
CA GLU A 82 -12.11 -3.90 11.71
C GLU A 82 -12.74 -3.24 12.95
N VAL A 83 -12.98 -4.03 14.00
CA VAL A 83 -13.50 -3.52 15.29
C VAL A 83 -12.51 -2.53 15.92
N GLN A 84 -11.20 -2.81 15.87
CA GLN A 84 -10.18 -1.88 16.37
C GLN A 84 -10.16 -0.57 15.56
N GLN A 85 -10.30 -0.65 14.24
CA GLN A 85 -10.36 0.52 13.37
C GLN A 85 -11.58 1.39 13.68
N GLN A 86 -12.77 0.80 13.85
CA GLN A 86 -13.98 1.54 14.24
C GLN A 86 -13.80 2.25 15.58
N ILE A 87 -13.26 1.55 16.58
CA ILE A 87 -12.98 2.12 17.90
C ILE A 87 -12.00 3.31 17.78
N LEU A 88 -10.92 3.16 17.02
CA LEU A 88 -9.91 4.21 16.83
C LEU A 88 -10.47 5.43 16.07
N LYS A 89 -11.35 5.24 15.08
CA LYS A 89 -12.05 6.35 14.40
C LYS A 89 -12.88 7.19 15.36
N LEU A 90 -13.64 6.53 16.25
CA LEU A 90 -14.44 7.24 17.25
C LEU A 90 -13.57 7.91 18.32
N MET A 91 -12.42 7.33 18.67
CA MET A 91 -11.43 7.99 19.53
C MET A 91 -10.83 9.23 18.88
N SER A 92 -10.48 9.16 17.59
CA SER A 92 -9.99 10.30 16.79
C SER A 92 -11.00 11.44 16.84
N ALA A 93 -12.29 11.12 16.67
CA ALA A 93 -13.40 12.07 16.81
C ALA A 93 -13.71 12.53 18.25
N GLY A 94 -12.87 12.20 19.24
CA GLY A 94 -12.99 12.64 20.63
C GLY A 94 -14.13 12.01 21.43
N LYS A 95 -14.70 10.89 20.99
CA LYS A 95 -15.82 10.22 21.69
C LYS A 95 -15.37 9.53 22.98
N ASP A 96 -16.25 9.51 23.98
CA ASP A 96 -16.03 8.79 25.23
C ASP A 96 -16.31 7.28 25.11
N ASP A 97 -15.83 6.50 26.09
CA ASP A 97 -15.95 5.03 26.08
C ASP A 97 -17.40 4.52 26.08
N LYS A 98 -18.36 5.30 26.58
CA LYS A 98 -19.79 4.89 26.58
C LYS A 98 -20.39 5.08 25.20
N VAL A 99 -20.07 6.19 24.53
CA VAL A 99 -20.49 6.46 23.16
C VAL A 99 -19.86 5.45 22.21
N ILE A 100 -18.55 5.20 22.33
CA ILE A 100 -17.84 4.19 21.52
C ILE A 100 -18.48 2.81 21.69
N ALA A 101 -18.74 2.40 22.94
CA ALA A 101 -19.38 1.11 23.23
C ALA A 101 -20.74 0.98 22.54
N LYS A 102 -21.56 2.03 22.61
CA LYS A 102 -22.89 2.06 22.00
C LYS A 102 -22.84 2.01 20.47
N GLU A 103 -21.97 2.80 19.83
CA GLU A 103 -21.88 2.88 18.38
C GLU A 103 -21.29 1.63 17.75
N VAL A 104 -20.29 1.01 18.39
CA VAL A 104 -19.68 -0.24 17.91
C VAL A 104 -20.51 -1.48 18.29
N GLY A 105 -21.41 -1.37 19.28
CA GLY A 105 -22.24 -2.47 19.75
C GLY A 105 -21.51 -3.45 20.68
N ILE A 106 -20.58 -2.95 21.49
CA ILE A 106 -19.80 -3.74 22.46
C ILE A 106 -19.93 -3.21 23.88
N ALA A 107 -19.52 -3.98 24.88
CA ALA A 107 -19.51 -3.51 26.27
C ALA A 107 -18.44 -2.42 26.49
N CYS A 108 -18.71 -1.46 27.37
CA CYS A 108 -17.72 -0.42 27.75
C CYS A 108 -16.43 -1.01 28.35
N SER A 109 -16.53 -2.12 29.07
CA SER A 109 -15.36 -2.88 29.55
C SER A 109 -14.51 -3.41 28.38
N THR A 110 -15.14 -3.81 27.28
CA THR A 110 -14.47 -4.27 26.05
C THR A 110 -13.71 -3.12 25.37
N VAL A 111 -14.29 -1.91 25.30
CA VAL A 111 -13.59 -0.70 24.81
C VAL A 111 -12.32 -0.43 25.62
N ARG A 112 -12.42 -0.45 26.95
CA ARG A 112 -11.26 -0.27 27.84
C ARG A 112 -10.19 -1.35 27.63
N ASN A 113 -10.59 -2.60 27.44
CA ASN A 113 -9.67 -3.68 27.13
C ASN A 113 -8.97 -3.49 25.77
N HIS A 114 -9.68 -3.01 24.75
CA HIS A 114 -9.07 -2.66 23.46
C HIS A 114 -8.03 -1.54 23.62
N ARG A 115 -8.35 -0.45 24.34
CA ARG A 115 -7.39 0.62 24.64
C ARG A 115 -6.11 0.07 25.28
N PHE A 116 -6.26 -0.76 26.30
CA PHE A 116 -5.13 -1.37 26.99
C PHE A 116 -4.27 -2.21 26.04
N LYS A 117 -4.88 -3.12 25.28
CA LYS A 117 -4.16 -3.99 24.34
C LYS A 117 -3.48 -3.21 23.21
N LEU A 118 -4.14 -2.18 22.67
CA LEU A 118 -3.55 -1.32 21.64
C LEU A 118 -2.32 -0.57 22.17
N ARG A 119 -2.38 -0.05 23.40
CA ARG A 119 -1.25 0.60 24.05
C ARG A 119 -0.08 -0.36 24.33
N GLU A 120 -0.37 -1.59 24.74
CA GLU A 120 0.68 -2.60 24.88
C GLU A 120 1.29 -2.99 23.53
N LYS A 121 0.46 -3.11 22.49
CA LYS A 121 0.93 -3.35 21.12
C LYS A 121 1.80 -2.22 20.60
N GLU A 122 1.48 -0.95 20.86
CA GLU A 122 2.30 0.21 20.51
C GLU A 122 3.71 0.11 21.13
N LYS A 123 3.80 -0.20 22.44
CA LYS A 123 5.09 -0.41 23.12
C LYS A 123 5.87 -1.56 22.52
N GLN A 124 5.20 -2.68 22.23
CA GLN A 124 5.83 -3.85 21.61
C GLN A 124 6.34 -3.53 20.20
N ALA A 125 5.56 -2.82 19.38
CA ALA A 125 5.95 -2.39 18.05
C ALA A 125 7.19 -1.49 18.11
N LYS A 126 7.25 -0.54 19.05
CA LYS A 126 8.43 0.31 19.25
C LYS A 126 9.69 -0.51 19.55
N LEU A 127 9.60 -1.47 20.49
CA LEU A 127 10.74 -2.34 20.82
C LEU A 127 11.12 -3.27 19.66
N PHE A 128 10.13 -3.76 18.92
CA PHE A 128 10.33 -4.61 17.76
C PHE A 128 11.07 -3.86 16.64
N LEU A 129 10.65 -2.64 16.31
CA LEU A 129 11.33 -1.80 15.32
C LEU A 129 12.78 -1.52 15.72
N ALA A 130 13.03 -1.22 17.00
CA ALA A 130 14.38 -1.06 17.52
C ALA A 130 15.23 -2.34 17.39
N LEU A 131 14.64 -3.51 17.66
CA LEU A 131 15.29 -4.80 17.49
C LEU A 131 15.64 -5.07 16.02
N MET A 132 14.71 -4.84 15.09
CA MET A 132 14.95 -5.04 13.65
C MET A 132 16.09 -4.16 13.15
N LYS A 133 16.08 -2.87 13.51
CA LYS A 133 17.16 -1.94 13.16
C LYS A 133 18.50 -2.37 13.74
N SER A 134 18.53 -2.73 15.02
CA SER A 134 19.77 -3.19 15.68
C SER A 134 20.32 -4.48 15.08
N LEU A 135 19.43 -5.40 14.65
CA LEU A 135 19.82 -6.63 13.97
C LEU A 135 20.45 -6.34 12.61
N GLU A 136 19.85 -5.46 11.82
CA GLU A 136 20.37 -5.03 10.51
C GLU A 136 21.74 -4.37 10.67
N GLU A 137 21.89 -3.43 11.62
CA GLU A 137 23.18 -2.79 11.92
C GLU A 137 24.25 -3.81 12.32
N LYS A 138 23.89 -4.78 13.17
CA LYS A 138 24.83 -5.81 13.65
C LYS A 138 25.25 -6.80 12.57
N THR A 139 24.35 -7.16 11.66
CA THR A 139 24.59 -8.18 10.63
C THR A 139 24.98 -7.60 9.28
N SER A 140 24.84 -6.28 9.10
CA SER A 140 24.93 -5.60 7.79
C SER A 140 24.02 -6.23 6.72
N ARG A 141 22.92 -6.85 7.17
CA ARG A 141 21.92 -7.54 6.34
C ARG A 141 20.54 -7.26 6.89
N ALA A 142 19.66 -6.73 6.05
CA ALA A 142 18.26 -6.59 6.40
C ALA A 142 17.58 -7.97 6.50
N ILE A 143 16.49 -8.07 7.27
CA ILE A 143 15.81 -9.36 7.51
C ILE A 143 15.22 -9.98 6.24
N ASN A 144 14.95 -9.18 5.21
CA ASN A 144 14.50 -9.63 3.91
C ASN A 144 15.63 -10.17 3.03
N GLN A 145 16.91 -10.02 3.42
CA GLN A 145 18.04 -10.59 2.69
C GLN A 145 18.30 -12.02 3.17
N THR A 146 18.19 -12.97 2.23
CA THR A 146 18.39 -14.41 2.49
C THR A 146 19.52 -14.96 1.63
N ASP A 147 19.95 -16.20 1.91
CA ASP A 147 20.98 -16.88 1.11
C ASP A 147 20.55 -17.15 -0.35
N ILE A 148 19.24 -17.08 -0.62
CA ILE A 148 18.63 -17.34 -1.94
C ILE A 148 18.13 -16.06 -2.63
N GLY A 149 18.49 -14.88 -2.11
CA GLY A 149 18.10 -13.59 -2.67
C GLY A 149 17.39 -12.66 -1.69
N ILE A 150 16.89 -11.55 -2.21
CA ILE A 150 16.15 -10.54 -1.43
C ILE A 150 14.66 -10.83 -1.55
N ILE A 151 13.99 -11.04 -0.43
CA ILE A 151 12.52 -11.15 -0.36
C ILE A 151 11.95 -9.80 -0.78
N GLU A 152 11.12 -9.84 -1.81
CA GLU A 152 10.53 -8.67 -2.41
C GLU A 152 9.38 -8.12 -1.57
N GLU A 153 9.16 -6.81 -1.68
CA GLU A 153 8.03 -6.15 -1.05
C GLU A 153 6.70 -6.62 -1.67
N ILE A 154 5.70 -6.78 -0.82
CA ILE A 154 4.36 -7.19 -1.22
C ILE A 154 3.63 -5.97 -1.76
N HIS A 155 2.96 -6.10 -2.90
CA HIS A 155 2.12 -5.00 -3.39
C HIS A 155 0.95 -4.76 -2.44
N THR A 156 0.58 -3.50 -2.29
CA THR A 156 -0.28 -3.06 -1.19
C THR A 156 -1.74 -3.43 -1.34
N SER A 157 -2.15 -3.67 -2.57
CA SER A 157 -3.45 -4.21 -2.94
C SER A 157 -3.58 -5.72 -2.79
N ALA A 158 -2.55 -6.41 -2.28
CA ALA A 158 -2.57 -7.85 -2.07
C ALA A 158 -3.77 -8.27 -1.22
N THR A 159 -4.60 -9.14 -1.78
CA THR A 159 -5.83 -9.61 -1.12
C THR A 159 -5.53 -10.67 -0.05
N MET A 160 -4.39 -11.37 -0.14
CA MET A 160 -4.01 -12.48 0.74
C MET A 160 -2.50 -12.45 1.03
N VAL A 161 -2.08 -11.80 2.12
CA VAL A 161 -0.67 -11.76 2.54
C VAL A 161 -0.31 -13.08 3.23
N ASP A 162 0.13 -14.07 2.45
CA ASP A 162 0.58 -15.39 2.91
C ASP A 162 1.90 -15.82 2.23
N ASP A 163 2.35 -17.06 2.48
CA ASP A 163 3.59 -17.63 1.94
C ASP A 163 3.74 -17.54 0.41
N ARG A 164 2.65 -17.33 -0.34
CA ARG A 164 2.69 -17.13 -1.80
C ARG A 164 3.48 -15.87 -2.20
N TYR A 165 3.57 -14.89 -1.31
CA TYR A 165 4.30 -13.64 -1.50
C TYR A 165 5.75 -13.69 -1.01
N ASN A 166 6.20 -14.81 -0.43
CA ASN A 166 7.61 -15.04 -0.13
C ASN A 166 8.39 -15.30 -1.43
N ILE A 167 8.52 -14.27 -2.26
CA ILE A 167 9.17 -14.25 -3.58
C ILE A 167 10.51 -13.56 -3.41
N THR A 168 11.57 -14.20 -3.88
CA THR A 168 12.87 -13.54 -4.03
C THR A 168 13.06 -13.02 -5.46
N ASP A 169 13.93 -12.04 -5.61
CA ASP A 169 14.48 -11.59 -6.89
C ASP A 169 14.92 -12.77 -7.78
N GLN A 170 15.63 -13.75 -7.22
CA GLN A 170 16.02 -14.95 -7.96
C GLN A 170 14.83 -15.81 -8.41
N ASP A 171 13.80 -15.96 -7.57
CA ASP A 171 12.58 -16.68 -7.95
C ASP A 171 11.83 -15.98 -9.08
N ARG A 172 11.81 -14.64 -9.03
CA ARG A 172 11.22 -13.79 -10.07
C ARG A 172 11.94 -14.00 -11.40
N GLU A 173 13.25 -13.82 -11.45
CA GLU A 173 14.06 -13.98 -12.66
C GLU A 173 13.91 -15.38 -13.27
N LYS A 174 14.00 -16.42 -12.44
CA LYS A 174 13.81 -17.81 -12.88
C LYS A 174 12.41 -18.05 -13.43
N THR A 175 11.39 -17.47 -12.80
CA THR A 175 10.00 -17.63 -13.26
C THR A 175 9.77 -16.89 -14.57
N ILE A 176 10.21 -15.64 -14.71
CA ILE A 176 10.04 -14.86 -15.94
C ILE A 176 10.74 -15.56 -17.11
N SER A 177 12.01 -15.94 -16.95
CA SER A 177 12.76 -16.65 -18.01
C SER A 177 12.14 -17.99 -18.42
N THR A 178 11.52 -18.70 -17.48
CA THR A 178 10.85 -19.99 -17.76
C THR A 178 9.53 -19.81 -18.50
N TYR A 179 8.71 -18.82 -18.11
CA TYR A 179 7.31 -18.73 -18.55
C TYR A 179 7.05 -17.65 -19.60
N MET A 180 7.92 -16.67 -19.75
CA MET A 180 7.79 -15.59 -20.74
C MET A 180 8.85 -15.71 -21.83
N ASP A 181 8.57 -15.13 -23.00
CA ASP A 181 9.53 -14.94 -24.07
C ASP A 181 10.15 -13.53 -24.05
N GLU A 182 11.08 -13.27 -24.98
CA GLU A 182 11.78 -11.99 -25.09
C GLU A 182 10.85 -10.81 -25.46
N ASN A 183 9.68 -11.11 -26.02
CA ASN A 183 8.67 -10.11 -26.38
C ASN A 183 7.68 -9.84 -25.23
N GLY A 184 7.84 -10.53 -24.10
CA GLY A 184 6.94 -10.43 -22.95
C GLY A 184 5.64 -11.23 -23.10
N ALA A 185 5.54 -12.14 -24.07
CA ALA A 185 4.40 -13.05 -24.20
C ALA A 185 4.60 -14.31 -23.34
N LEU A 186 3.49 -14.86 -22.86
CA LEU A 186 3.46 -16.05 -22.03
C LEU A 186 3.48 -17.32 -22.87
N LYS A 187 4.46 -18.17 -22.62
CA LYS A 187 4.54 -19.53 -23.16
C LYS A 187 3.44 -20.41 -22.56
N GLN A 188 3.21 -20.29 -21.26
CA GLN A 188 2.16 -20.99 -20.52
C GLN A 188 1.80 -20.24 -19.25
N PHE A 189 0.56 -20.35 -18.78
CA PHE A 189 0.16 -19.77 -17.50
C PHE A 189 0.53 -20.73 -16.33
N PRO A 190 1.28 -20.29 -15.30
CA PRO A 190 1.70 -21.18 -14.21
C PRO A 190 0.51 -21.73 -13.39
N VAL A 191 0.63 -22.99 -12.95
CA VAL A 191 -0.34 -23.60 -12.01
C VAL A 191 -0.08 -23.16 -10.57
N LYS A 192 1.19 -22.99 -10.17
CA LYS A 192 1.57 -22.62 -8.79
C LYS A 192 1.28 -21.14 -8.52
N GLU A 193 0.58 -20.88 -7.43
CA GLU A 193 0.16 -19.54 -6.97
C GLU A 193 1.31 -18.52 -6.91
N LYS A 194 2.42 -18.85 -6.25
CA LYS A 194 3.62 -17.99 -6.18
C LYS A 194 4.12 -17.56 -7.57
N LYS A 195 4.11 -18.48 -8.55
CA LYS A 195 4.54 -18.19 -9.92
C LYS A 195 3.53 -17.34 -10.67
N LYS A 196 2.22 -17.52 -10.40
CA LYS A 196 1.18 -16.66 -10.96
C LYS A 196 1.38 -15.22 -10.50
N ILE A 197 1.59 -14.97 -9.21
CA ILE A 197 1.82 -13.62 -8.67
C ILE A 197 3.00 -12.93 -9.37
N ILE A 198 4.12 -13.64 -9.56
CA ILE A 198 5.28 -13.11 -10.29
C ILE A 198 4.90 -12.67 -11.71
N ILE A 199 4.25 -13.55 -12.46
CA ILE A 199 3.85 -13.31 -13.86
C ILE A 199 2.82 -12.18 -13.97
N LEU A 200 1.84 -12.16 -13.07
CA LEU A 200 0.85 -11.09 -13.02
C LEU A 200 1.51 -9.74 -12.71
N GLY A 201 2.44 -9.69 -11.77
CA GLY A 201 3.23 -8.49 -11.49
C GLY A 201 4.01 -8.00 -12.72
N GLU A 202 4.55 -8.92 -13.54
CA GLU A 202 5.23 -8.56 -14.79
C GLU A 202 4.26 -8.01 -15.84
N ILE A 203 3.09 -8.65 -15.99
CA ILE A 203 2.01 -8.17 -16.89
C ILE A 203 1.59 -6.76 -16.51
N MET A 204 1.50 -6.44 -15.22
CA MET A 204 1.06 -5.14 -14.73
C MET A 204 1.93 -3.96 -15.18
N LYS A 205 3.18 -4.19 -15.57
CA LYS A 205 4.04 -3.15 -16.14
C LYS A 205 3.50 -2.56 -17.45
N ASN A 206 2.58 -3.27 -18.12
CA ASN A 206 1.92 -2.81 -19.35
C ASN A 206 0.71 -1.90 -19.09
N PHE A 207 0.32 -1.69 -17.83
CA PHE A 207 -0.81 -0.87 -17.45
C PHE A 207 -0.35 0.37 -16.69
N VAL A 208 -0.76 1.53 -17.18
CA VAL A 208 -0.61 2.81 -16.50
C VAL A 208 -1.58 2.88 -15.32
N ARG A 209 -1.07 3.26 -14.16
CA ARG A 209 -1.85 3.47 -12.92
C ARG A 209 -2.70 4.75 -13.03
N ASN A 210 -3.69 4.92 -12.14
CA ASN A 210 -4.63 6.05 -12.15
C ASN A 210 -5.40 6.27 -13.48
N ARG A 211 -5.43 5.24 -14.34
CA ARG A 211 -6.19 5.25 -15.59
C ARG A 211 -7.33 4.24 -15.51
N GLU A 212 -8.48 4.66 -15.98
CA GLU A 212 -9.59 3.77 -16.27
C GLU A 212 -9.39 3.11 -17.63
N TYR A 213 -9.57 1.80 -17.66
CA TYR A 213 -9.57 1.01 -18.88
C TYR A 213 -10.94 0.44 -19.11
N LYS A 214 -11.41 0.51 -20.36
CA LYS A 214 -12.54 -0.30 -20.80
C LYS A 214 -12.11 -1.76 -20.89
N GLU A 215 -13.05 -2.68 -20.73
CA GLU A 215 -12.81 -4.12 -20.90
C GLU A 215 -12.06 -4.44 -22.21
N GLU A 216 -12.47 -3.80 -23.31
CA GLU A 216 -11.83 -4.00 -24.62
C GLU A 216 -10.37 -3.56 -24.66
N GLU A 217 -10.00 -2.49 -23.93
CA GLU A 217 -8.62 -2.02 -23.85
C GLU A 217 -7.76 -3.01 -23.07
N VAL A 218 -8.27 -3.50 -21.92
CA VAL A 218 -7.61 -4.54 -21.13
C VAL A 218 -7.41 -5.81 -21.97
N ASN A 219 -8.47 -6.27 -22.64
CA ASN A 219 -8.42 -7.46 -23.47
C ASN A 219 -7.40 -7.31 -24.61
N LYS A 220 -7.30 -6.12 -25.25
CA LYS A 220 -6.31 -5.86 -26.30
C LYS A 220 -4.87 -5.97 -25.79
N VAL A 221 -4.58 -5.48 -24.59
CA VAL A 221 -3.25 -5.60 -23.98
C VAL A 221 -2.96 -7.05 -23.65
N LEU A 222 -3.85 -7.71 -22.92
CA LEU A 222 -3.64 -9.10 -22.46
C LEU A 222 -3.58 -10.10 -23.61
N LYS A 223 -4.36 -9.91 -24.67
CA LYS A 223 -4.37 -10.80 -25.85
C LYS A 223 -3.04 -10.83 -26.60
N ARG A 224 -2.22 -9.77 -26.50
CA ARG A 224 -0.86 -9.79 -27.06
C ARG A 224 0.09 -10.67 -26.25
N MET A 225 -0.25 -10.93 -25.00
CA MET A 225 0.59 -11.66 -24.06
C MET A 225 0.17 -13.13 -23.94
N TYR A 226 -1.13 -13.44 -24.01
CA TYR A 226 -1.62 -14.81 -23.87
C TYR A 226 -2.99 -14.97 -24.52
N ASP A 227 -3.18 -16.08 -25.25
CA ASP A 227 -4.44 -16.36 -25.96
C ASP A 227 -5.64 -16.50 -25.01
N ASP A 228 -5.44 -17.15 -23.86
CA ASP A 228 -6.44 -17.22 -22.78
C ASP A 228 -6.34 -15.99 -21.85
N TYR A 229 -6.43 -14.81 -22.47
CA TYR A 229 -6.50 -13.52 -21.79
C TYR A 229 -7.65 -13.41 -20.77
N PRO A 230 -8.82 -14.10 -20.91
CA PRO A 230 -9.82 -14.11 -19.85
C PRO A 230 -9.32 -14.70 -18.53
N THR A 231 -8.47 -15.74 -18.57
CA THR A 231 -7.82 -16.29 -17.37
C THR A 231 -6.89 -15.28 -16.71
N LEU A 232 -6.06 -14.58 -17.49
CA LEU A 232 -5.20 -13.53 -16.95
C LEU A 232 -6.02 -12.42 -16.28
N ARG A 233 -7.06 -11.94 -16.95
CA ARG A 233 -7.93 -10.87 -16.42
C ARG A 233 -8.60 -11.27 -15.11
N ARG A 234 -9.08 -12.51 -15.00
CA ARG A 234 -9.67 -13.04 -13.76
C ARG A 234 -8.64 -13.08 -12.64
N ALA A 235 -7.45 -13.63 -12.92
CA ALA A 235 -6.39 -13.73 -11.93
C ALA A 235 -5.89 -12.35 -11.46
N LEU A 236 -5.77 -11.38 -12.37
CA LEU A 236 -5.42 -10.00 -12.04
C LEU A 236 -6.39 -9.38 -11.01
N ILE A 237 -7.68 -9.69 -11.09
CA ILE A 237 -8.66 -9.22 -10.09
C ILE A 237 -8.52 -10.01 -8.78
N GLU A 238 -8.40 -11.33 -8.88
CA GLU A 238 -8.35 -12.24 -7.72
C GLU A 238 -7.19 -11.92 -6.76
N TYR A 239 -5.99 -11.72 -7.29
CA TYR A 239 -4.80 -11.35 -6.49
C TYR A 239 -4.73 -9.86 -6.17
N GLY A 240 -5.72 -9.07 -6.58
CA GLY A 240 -5.80 -7.66 -6.23
C GLY A 240 -4.91 -6.73 -7.06
N PHE A 241 -4.46 -7.13 -8.25
CA PHE A 241 -3.77 -6.21 -9.17
C PHE A 241 -4.74 -5.27 -9.91
N PHE A 242 -5.98 -5.72 -10.13
CA PHE A 242 -7.05 -4.95 -10.76
C PHE A 242 -8.31 -4.95 -9.91
N GLU A 243 -9.09 -3.88 -10.03
CA GLU A 243 -10.48 -3.81 -9.63
C GLU A 243 -11.35 -3.54 -10.86
N ARG A 244 -12.64 -3.85 -10.75
CA ARG A 244 -13.62 -3.59 -11.80
C ARG A 244 -14.95 -3.13 -11.22
N THR A 245 -15.70 -2.38 -12.01
CA THR A 245 -17.11 -2.10 -11.70
C THR A 245 -17.96 -3.37 -11.80
N ASN A 246 -19.08 -3.41 -11.09
CA ASN A 246 -20.02 -4.53 -11.12
C ASN A 246 -20.53 -4.83 -12.54
N ASP A 247 -20.73 -3.79 -13.34
CA ASP A 247 -21.12 -3.91 -14.76
C ASP A 247 -19.97 -4.37 -15.67
N CYS A 248 -18.78 -4.65 -15.13
CA CYS A 248 -17.58 -5.07 -15.85
C CYS A 248 -17.10 -4.09 -16.95
N LYS A 249 -17.58 -2.85 -16.94
CA LYS A 249 -17.25 -1.87 -18.00
C LYS A 249 -15.91 -1.18 -17.78
N ILE A 250 -15.56 -0.95 -16.53
CA ILE A 250 -14.40 -0.16 -16.13
C ILE A 250 -13.50 -1.03 -15.28
N TYR A 251 -12.22 -1.02 -15.63
CA TYR A 251 -11.12 -1.68 -14.95
C TYR A 251 -10.13 -0.62 -14.49
N ARG A 252 -9.60 -0.78 -13.29
CA ARG A 252 -8.56 0.10 -12.73
C ARG A 252 -7.52 -0.74 -12.03
N VAL A 253 -6.25 -0.35 -12.16
CA VAL A 253 -5.18 -0.96 -11.35
C VAL A 253 -5.54 -0.74 -9.88
N LYS A 254 -5.68 -1.82 -9.13
CA LYS A 254 -6.07 -1.77 -7.72
C LYS A 254 -4.84 -1.50 -6.90
N GLU A 255 -4.96 -0.56 -6.00
CA GLU A 255 -3.84 -0.07 -5.20
C GLU A 255 -3.98 -0.38 -3.70
#